data_AF-A0A1B6FL39-F1
#
_entry.id   AF-A0A1B6FL39-F1
#
_cell.length_a   1.000
_cell.length_b   1.000
_cell.length_c   1.000
_cell.angle_alpha   90.00
_cell.angle_beta   90.00
_cell.angle_gamma   90.00
#
_symmetry.space_group_name_H-M   'P 1'
#
loop_
_entity.id
_entity.type
_entity.pdbx_description
1 polymer ?
#
loop_
_entity_poly.entity_id
_entity_poly.type
_entity_poly.pdbx_seq_one_letter_code
_entity_poly.pdbx_strand_id
1 'polypeptide(L)'
;MLCTLILYSSLRFYEEFKNSKETNLAHFIRTYQPPITPEHHTCVGLGLTLLDRLTALDHRFKGLASGVYLVSCEETVDDITSYIHDDPHPSSVEKEHVMVALKLDIAGRKGLLLLDPGYHIARVVTVMEDELYPHTGWFMQTQEEHCRKDYNYSFSANSNYVIWKVKERRGDGPEKLSHSAVFVARPFLTPVDVTERRNLVYNFRSLLSRDTKGHLTAGIYFPVLDNTVGKFTLFYDVNDVKKREKMSFSDFKTMPNMLDKKQQQMIEECNKLLGFRSGELYAILHNLANLLSDSSFISQLLLINRDINDVAENN
;
A
#
# COMPACT_ATOMS: atom_id res chain seq x y z
N MET A 1 -8.23 -10.41 9.97
CA MET A 1 -8.55 -9.74 8.69
C MET A 1 -7.61 -8.55 8.60
N LEU A 2 -6.70 -8.55 7.63
CA LEU A 2 -5.74 -7.46 7.44
C LEU A 2 -6.39 -6.49 6.47
N CYS A 3 -6.72 -5.28 6.93
CA CYS A 3 -7.40 -4.31 6.09
C CYS A 3 -6.39 -3.24 5.63
N THR A 4 -5.99 -3.08 4.37
CA THR A 4 -5.06 -1.97 4.05
C THR A 4 -5.83 -0.64 4.09
N LEU A 5 -5.50 0.27 5.01
CA LEU A 5 -6.30 1.46 5.35
C LEU A 5 -5.57 2.78 5.06
N ILE A 6 -5.51 3.20 3.80
CA ILE A 6 -5.06 4.59 3.49
C ILE A 6 -6.18 5.60 3.84
N LEU A 7 -7.44 5.15 3.90
CA LEU A 7 -8.60 6.03 4.13
C LEU A 7 -8.68 6.61 5.54
N TYR A 8 -8.45 5.84 6.60
CA TYR A 8 -8.55 6.37 7.96
C TYR A 8 -7.43 7.38 8.23
N SER A 9 -6.20 7.10 7.81
CA SER A 9 -5.09 8.06 7.88
C SER A 9 -5.46 9.37 7.16
N SER A 10 -6.13 9.27 6.00
CA SER A 10 -6.55 10.45 5.22
C SER A 10 -7.64 11.27 5.91
N LEU A 11 -8.68 10.60 6.43
CA LEU A 11 -9.77 11.28 7.15
C LEU A 11 -9.24 11.98 8.40
N ARG A 12 -8.41 11.28 9.18
CA ARG A 12 -7.78 11.82 10.38
C ARG A 12 -6.86 13.01 10.06
N PHE A 13 -6.01 12.88 9.05
CA PHE A 13 -5.12 13.95 8.62
C PHE A 13 -5.90 15.20 8.19
N TYR A 14 -6.99 15.02 7.45
CA TYR A 14 -7.88 16.11 7.08
C TYR A 14 -8.53 16.76 8.31
N GLU A 15 -9.10 15.98 9.22
CA GLU A 15 -9.70 16.51 10.46
C GLU A 15 -8.69 17.29 11.31
N GLU A 16 -7.48 16.75 11.50
CA GLU A 16 -6.41 17.40 12.26
C GLU A 16 -5.92 18.68 11.56
N PHE A 17 -5.82 18.68 10.23
CA PHE A 17 -5.54 19.90 9.45
C PHE A 17 -6.62 20.97 9.67
N LYS A 18 -7.91 20.62 9.57
CA LYS A 18 -9.00 21.58 9.82
C LYS A 18 -8.99 22.10 11.25
N ASN A 19 -8.70 21.24 12.22
CA ASN A 19 -8.65 21.61 13.64
C ASN A 19 -7.44 22.49 13.98
N SER A 20 -6.32 22.34 13.25
CA SER A 20 -5.14 23.19 13.40
C SER A 20 -5.39 24.65 13.01
N LYS A 21 -6.45 24.92 12.22
CA LYS A 21 -6.76 26.22 11.61
C LYS A 21 -5.69 26.74 10.64
N GLU A 22 -4.75 25.88 10.27
CA GLU A 22 -3.77 26.19 9.25
C GLU A 22 -4.42 26.22 7.86
N THR A 23 -3.90 27.06 6.97
CA THR A 23 -4.39 27.18 5.58
C THR A 23 -3.42 26.61 4.56
N ASN A 24 -2.16 26.39 4.96
CA ASN A 24 -1.09 25.87 4.12
C ASN A 24 -0.83 24.39 4.44
N LEU A 25 -1.37 23.51 3.59
CA LEU A 25 -1.21 22.06 3.77
C LEU A 25 0.26 21.61 3.65
N ALA A 26 1.07 22.29 2.85
CA ALA A 26 2.48 21.95 2.65
C ALA A 26 3.35 22.26 3.88
N HIS A 27 2.99 23.26 4.68
CA HIS A 27 3.65 23.48 5.97
C HIS A 27 3.10 22.52 7.04
N PHE A 28 1.78 22.33 7.09
CA PHE A 28 1.16 21.37 8.01
C PHE A 28 1.75 19.96 7.86
N ILE A 29 1.85 19.43 6.63
CA ILE A 29 2.39 18.08 6.40
C ILE A 29 3.85 17.93 6.84
N ARG A 30 4.66 18.99 6.84
CA ARG A 30 6.07 18.91 7.27
C ARG A 30 6.21 18.81 8.79
N THR A 31 5.25 19.35 9.52
CA THR A 31 5.26 19.40 11.00
C THR A 31 4.35 18.33 11.62
N TYR A 32 3.40 17.80 10.85
CA TYR A 32 2.52 16.72 11.24
C TYR A 32 3.30 15.46 11.65
N GLN A 33 2.86 14.75 12.67
CA GLN A 33 3.44 13.45 13.06
C GLN A 33 2.40 12.36 12.81
N PRO A 34 2.52 11.58 11.71
CA PRO A 34 1.55 10.55 11.40
C PRO A 34 1.47 9.52 12.54
N PRO A 35 0.28 9.34 13.15
CA PRO A 35 0.12 8.40 14.25
C PRO A 35 0.03 6.98 13.71
N ILE A 36 0.76 6.05 14.32
CA ILE A 36 0.58 4.62 14.11
C ILE A 36 -0.31 4.09 15.23
N THR A 37 -1.55 3.71 14.91
CA THR A 37 -2.48 3.12 15.89
C THR A 37 -2.82 1.67 15.53
N PRO A 38 -3.38 0.88 16.47
CA PRO A 38 -3.83 -0.49 16.18
C PRO A 38 -4.88 -0.57 15.06
N GLU A 39 -5.61 0.52 14.82
CA GLU A 39 -6.57 0.66 13.74
C GLU A 39 -5.90 1.09 12.41
N HIS A 40 -4.66 1.60 12.44
CA HIS A 40 -3.88 1.96 11.25
C HIS A 40 -3.22 0.73 10.65
N HIS A 41 -3.92 0.14 9.70
CA HIS A 41 -3.42 -0.98 8.94
C HIS A 41 -2.81 -0.49 7.61
N THR A 42 -1.88 0.46 7.68
CA THR A 42 -1.04 0.84 6.51
C THR A 42 0.11 -0.14 6.36
N CYS A 43 0.86 -0.08 5.25
CA CYS A 43 2.07 -0.89 5.09
C CYS A 43 3.05 -0.70 6.25
N VAL A 44 3.20 0.53 6.76
CA VAL A 44 4.04 0.87 7.92
C VAL A 44 3.48 0.26 9.21
N GLY A 45 2.19 0.50 9.53
CA GLY A 45 1.58 -0.04 10.75
C GLY A 45 1.59 -1.57 10.79
N LEU A 46 1.29 -2.20 9.65
CA LEU A 46 1.32 -3.66 9.49
C LEU A 46 2.75 -4.22 9.56
N GLY A 47 3.72 -3.55 8.94
CA GLY A 47 5.13 -3.91 9.02
C GLY A 47 5.67 -3.85 10.46
N LEU A 48 5.36 -2.77 11.19
CA LEU A 48 5.75 -2.62 12.60
C LEU A 48 5.09 -3.68 13.49
N THR A 49 3.80 -3.95 13.28
CA THR A 49 3.08 -5.00 14.03
C THR A 49 3.67 -6.39 13.76
N LEU A 50 4.00 -6.69 12.50
CA LEU A 50 4.62 -7.96 12.13
C LEU A 50 6.02 -8.08 12.75
N LEU A 51 6.81 -7.00 12.72
CA LEU A 51 8.12 -6.96 13.34
C LEU A 51 8.05 -7.27 14.83
N ASP A 52 7.17 -6.59 15.58
CA ASP A 52 6.95 -6.83 17.01
C ASP A 52 6.55 -8.28 17.33
N ARG A 53 5.63 -8.85 16.53
CA ARG A 53 5.22 -10.25 16.69
C ARG A 53 6.34 -11.23 16.40
N LEU A 54 7.18 -10.97 15.40
CA LEU A 54 8.31 -11.82 15.05
C LEU A 54 9.43 -11.73 16.09
N THR A 55 9.78 -10.53 16.57
CA THR A 55 10.79 -10.35 17.60
C THR A 55 10.38 -11.02 18.91
N ALA A 56 9.09 -10.99 19.26
CA ALA A 56 8.56 -11.70 20.42
C ALA A 56 8.78 -13.23 20.37
N LEU A 57 8.98 -13.82 19.18
CA LEU A 57 9.25 -15.25 19.01
C LEU A 57 10.73 -15.63 19.22
N ASP A 58 11.62 -14.69 19.51
CA ASP A 58 13.06 -14.94 19.70
C ASP A 58 13.35 -15.93 20.84
N HIS A 59 12.52 -15.93 21.89
CA HIS A 59 12.61 -16.91 22.98
C HIS A 59 12.50 -18.36 22.50
N ARG A 60 11.76 -18.60 21.41
CA ARG A 60 11.58 -19.90 20.77
C ARG A 60 12.56 -20.12 19.62
N PHE A 61 12.91 -19.06 18.89
CA PHE A 61 13.82 -19.08 17.75
C PHE A 61 14.95 -18.08 17.96
N LYS A 62 15.96 -18.47 18.75
CA LYS A 62 17.06 -17.58 19.13
C LYS A 62 17.75 -16.96 17.93
N GLY A 63 17.95 -15.65 17.96
CA GLY A 63 18.60 -14.88 16.90
C GLY A 63 17.62 -14.31 15.87
N LEU A 64 16.34 -14.70 15.92
CA LEU A 64 15.30 -14.17 15.04
C LEU A 64 15.18 -12.66 15.18
N ALA A 65 15.18 -12.13 16.41
CA ALA A 65 15.04 -10.69 16.64
C ALA A 65 16.16 -9.86 15.99
N SER A 66 17.39 -10.41 15.93
CA SER A 66 18.52 -9.75 15.27
C SER A 66 18.50 -9.85 13.74
N GLY A 67 17.71 -10.78 13.20
CA GLY A 67 17.61 -11.03 11.77
C GLY A 67 16.48 -10.28 11.07
N VAL A 68 15.47 -9.82 11.81
CA VAL A 68 14.28 -9.13 11.28
C VAL A 68 14.42 -7.61 11.26
N TYR A 69 14.00 -6.96 10.17
CA TYR A 69 14.04 -5.50 10.02
C TYR A 69 13.09 -5.01 8.93
N LEU A 70 12.77 -3.72 8.93
CA LEU A 70 12.01 -3.08 7.86
C LEU A 70 12.92 -2.69 6.69
N VAL A 71 12.41 -2.83 5.47
CA VAL A 71 13.09 -2.45 4.22
C VAL A 71 12.21 -1.50 3.42
N SER A 72 12.82 -0.47 2.82
CA SER A 72 12.10 0.50 1.98
C SER A 72 11.97 -0.04 0.55
N CYS A 73 10.82 0.21 -0.07
CA CYS A 73 10.52 -0.18 -1.45
C CYS A 73 10.18 1.04 -2.30
N GLU A 74 10.76 1.08 -3.50
CA GLU A 74 10.36 1.95 -4.62
C GLU A 74 9.55 1.10 -5.60
N GLU A 75 8.28 1.45 -5.85
CA GLU A 75 7.37 0.55 -6.57
C GLU A 75 7.46 0.68 -8.09
N THR A 76 7.74 1.88 -8.58
CA THR A 76 7.89 2.14 -10.02
C THR A 76 9.27 2.70 -10.28
N VAL A 77 10.15 1.85 -10.83
CA VAL A 77 11.51 2.26 -11.23
C VAL A 77 11.66 2.06 -12.72
N ASP A 78 11.73 3.17 -13.47
CA ASP A 78 11.83 3.15 -14.93
C ASP A 78 13.18 2.59 -15.41
N ASP A 79 14.28 3.14 -14.88
CA ASP A 79 15.63 2.60 -15.10
C ASP A 79 16.20 1.98 -13.82
N ILE A 80 15.91 0.70 -13.65
CA ILE A 80 16.39 -0.08 -12.51
C ILE A 80 17.91 -0.19 -12.47
N THR A 81 18.61 -0.09 -13.61
CA THR A 81 20.07 -0.27 -13.66
C THR A 81 20.78 0.95 -13.09
N SER A 82 20.36 2.15 -13.49
CA SER A 82 20.91 3.40 -12.97
C SER A 82 20.55 3.57 -11.49
N TYR A 83 19.30 3.28 -11.11
CA TYR A 83 18.83 3.42 -9.72
C TYR A 83 19.67 2.61 -8.71
N ILE A 84 20.07 1.38 -9.05
CA ILE A 84 20.84 0.52 -8.12
C ILE A 84 22.34 0.81 -8.11
N HIS A 85 22.86 1.45 -9.16
CA HIS A 85 24.29 1.71 -9.31
C HIS A 85 24.70 3.01 -8.62
N ASP A 86 23.92 4.08 -8.83
CA ASP A 86 24.32 5.43 -8.44
C ASP A 86 23.94 5.81 -7.01
N ASP A 87 23.16 4.96 -6.32
CA ASP A 87 22.47 5.23 -5.05
C ASP A 87 21.67 6.56 -5.13
N PRO A 88 20.34 6.50 -5.26
CA PRO A 88 19.54 7.68 -5.56
C PRO A 88 19.68 8.75 -4.46
N HIS A 89 19.73 10.01 -4.88
CA HIS A 89 19.84 11.11 -3.94
C HIS A 89 18.65 11.10 -2.96
N PRO A 90 18.81 11.39 -1.66
CA PRO A 90 17.70 11.33 -0.69
C PRO A 90 16.49 12.18 -1.04
N SER A 91 16.64 13.18 -1.92
CA SER A 91 15.51 13.99 -2.40
C SER A 91 14.77 13.39 -3.60
N SER A 92 15.34 12.42 -4.30
CA SER A 92 14.77 11.80 -5.52
C SER A 92 14.16 10.42 -5.25
N VAL A 93 14.03 10.03 -3.98
CA VAL A 93 13.43 8.77 -3.56
C VAL A 93 12.08 9.02 -2.91
N GLU A 94 11.05 8.26 -3.30
CA GLU A 94 9.74 8.36 -2.67
C GLU A 94 9.60 7.35 -1.53
N LYS A 95 10.09 6.12 -1.74
CA LYS A 95 9.96 5.01 -0.78
C LYS A 95 8.49 4.80 -0.39
N GLU A 96 7.66 4.63 -1.41
CA GLU A 96 6.19 4.52 -1.33
C GLU A 96 5.71 3.36 -0.45
N HIS A 97 6.55 2.34 -0.25
CA HIS A 97 6.18 1.13 0.47
C HIS A 97 7.27 0.60 1.40
N VAL A 98 6.86 -0.24 2.35
CA VAL A 98 7.74 -0.90 3.32
C VAL A 98 7.34 -2.36 3.50
N MET A 99 8.36 -3.22 3.61
CA MET A 99 8.19 -4.65 3.87
C MET A 99 9.02 -5.05 5.10
N VAL A 100 8.76 -6.24 5.65
CA VAL A 100 9.63 -6.87 6.64
C VAL A 100 10.57 -7.83 5.94
N ALA A 101 11.86 -7.75 6.24
CA ALA A 101 12.87 -8.69 5.78
C ALA A 101 13.41 -9.50 6.97
N LEU A 102 13.74 -10.78 6.73
CA LEU A 102 14.47 -11.64 7.65
C LEU A 102 15.72 -12.17 6.96
N LYS A 103 16.90 -11.93 7.55
CA LYS A 103 18.18 -12.52 7.09
C LYS A 103 18.18 -14.04 7.23
N LEU A 104 18.64 -14.70 6.17
CA LEU A 104 18.87 -16.14 6.13
C LEU A 104 20.35 -16.43 5.91
N ASP A 105 20.83 -17.44 6.62
CA ASP A 105 22.07 -18.15 6.32
C ASP A 105 21.76 -19.64 6.37
N ILE A 106 21.84 -20.31 5.22
CA ILE A 106 21.59 -21.74 5.08
C ILE A 106 22.86 -22.40 4.57
N ALA A 107 23.62 -22.99 5.49
CA ALA A 107 24.90 -23.64 5.20
C ALA A 107 25.90 -22.70 4.49
N GLY A 108 25.99 -21.44 4.94
CA GLY A 108 26.88 -20.41 4.37
C GLY A 108 26.29 -19.68 3.17
N ARG A 109 25.10 -20.06 2.70
CA ARG A 109 24.39 -19.42 1.59
C ARG A 109 23.44 -18.37 2.15
N LYS A 110 23.68 -17.12 1.77
CA LYS A 110 22.92 -15.98 2.27
C LYS A 110 21.63 -15.78 1.49
N GLY A 111 20.64 -15.21 2.15
CA GLY A 111 19.39 -14.82 1.52
C GLY A 111 18.50 -14.00 2.45
N LEU A 112 17.28 -13.75 1.98
CA LEU A 112 16.25 -13.03 2.71
C LEU A 112 14.90 -13.74 2.57
N LEU A 113 14.11 -13.70 3.63
CA LEU A 113 12.65 -13.81 3.52
C LEU A 113 12.08 -12.39 3.47
N LEU A 114 11.27 -12.11 2.45
CA LEU A 114 10.48 -10.90 2.35
C LEU A 114 9.04 -11.22 2.75
N LEU A 115 8.53 -10.46 3.72
CA LEU A 115 7.17 -10.54 4.23
C LEU A 115 6.49 -9.21 3.99
N ASP A 116 5.40 -9.24 3.23
CA ASP A 116 4.67 -8.05 2.83
C ASP A 116 3.25 -8.06 3.41
N PRO A 117 3.09 -7.75 4.71
CA PRO A 117 1.77 -7.80 5.34
C PRO A 117 0.82 -6.73 4.79
N GLY A 118 1.36 -5.67 4.17
CA GLY A 118 0.60 -4.50 3.73
C GLY A 118 0.12 -4.53 2.29
N TYR A 119 0.67 -5.43 1.44
CA TYR A 119 0.61 -5.22 0.00
C TYR A 119 0.42 -6.48 -0.85
N HIS A 120 0.83 -6.44 -2.13
CA HIS A 120 0.37 -7.29 -3.23
C HIS A 120 0.60 -8.79 -3.09
N ILE A 121 1.43 -9.27 -2.15
CA ILE A 121 1.89 -10.66 -2.14
C ILE A 121 1.37 -11.42 -0.93
N ALA A 122 0.57 -12.41 -1.27
CA ALA A 122 -0.10 -13.39 -0.42
C ALA A 122 0.82 -14.31 0.41
N ARG A 123 2.13 -14.26 0.19
CA ARG A 123 3.09 -15.27 0.63
C ARG A 123 4.41 -14.66 1.05
N VAL A 124 5.16 -15.42 1.86
CA VAL A 124 6.57 -15.13 2.10
C VAL A 124 7.37 -15.46 0.84
N VAL A 125 8.23 -14.53 0.42
CA VAL A 125 9.13 -14.71 -0.72
C VAL A 125 10.54 -14.97 -0.20
N THR A 126 11.14 -16.09 -0.62
CA THR A 126 12.53 -16.43 -0.30
C THR A 126 13.43 -16.04 -1.45
N VAL A 127 14.42 -15.19 -1.17
CA VAL A 127 15.39 -14.68 -2.13
C VAL A 127 16.77 -15.12 -1.67
N MET A 128 17.37 -16.12 -2.33
CA MET A 128 18.76 -16.53 -2.10
C MET A 128 19.70 -15.77 -3.03
N GLU A 129 20.91 -15.44 -2.56
CA GLU A 129 21.97 -14.80 -3.37
C GLU A 129 22.46 -15.67 -4.53
N ASP A 130 22.41 -17.00 -4.36
CA ASP A 130 22.81 -17.97 -5.39
C ASP A 130 21.69 -18.36 -6.35
N GLU A 131 20.47 -17.83 -6.14
CA GLU A 131 19.23 -18.20 -6.87
C GLU A 131 18.88 -19.70 -6.86
N LEU A 132 19.52 -20.50 -6.00
CA LEU A 132 19.23 -21.92 -5.85
C LEU A 132 18.18 -22.15 -4.77
N TYR A 133 17.56 -23.34 -4.77
CA TYR A 133 16.61 -23.74 -3.73
C TYR A 133 17.20 -23.47 -2.32
N PRO A 134 16.46 -22.79 -1.42
CA PRO A 134 15.01 -22.51 -1.44
C PRO A 134 14.55 -21.20 -2.10
N HIS A 135 15.32 -20.61 -3.02
CA HIS A 135 14.90 -19.44 -3.80
C HIS A 135 13.53 -19.65 -4.46
N THR A 136 12.65 -18.65 -4.38
CA THR A 136 11.24 -18.78 -4.81
C THR A 136 11.06 -18.81 -6.33
N GLY A 137 11.88 -18.06 -7.08
CA GLY A 137 11.77 -17.96 -8.53
C GLY A 137 10.54 -17.18 -8.98
N TRP A 138 10.05 -17.45 -10.19
CA TRP A 138 8.81 -16.87 -10.70
C TRP A 138 7.61 -17.54 -10.06
N PHE A 139 6.64 -16.76 -9.59
CA PHE A 139 5.37 -17.27 -9.09
C PHE A 139 4.20 -16.41 -9.58
N MET A 140 3.07 -17.05 -9.79
CA MET A 140 1.83 -16.40 -10.20
C MET A 140 1.10 -15.83 -8.98
N GLN A 141 0.81 -14.53 -9.00
CA GLN A 141 0.07 -13.85 -7.93
C GLN A 141 -1.39 -13.61 -8.28
N THR A 142 -1.70 -13.40 -9.57
CA THR A 142 -3.07 -13.15 -10.03
C THR A 142 -3.32 -13.86 -11.35
N GLN A 143 -4.45 -14.55 -11.41
CA GLN A 143 -5.01 -15.13 -12.63
C GLN A 143 -6.52 -14.85 -12.64
N GLU A 144 -6.90 -13.79 -13.36
CA GLU A 144 -8.27 -13.46 -13.69
C GLU A 144 -8.48 -13.67 -15.20
N GLU A 145 -9.73 -13.79 -15.65
CA GLU A 145 -10.10 -14.08 -17.05
C GLU A 145 -9.40 -13.18 -18.08
N HIS A 146 -9.12 -11.93 -17.71
CA HIS A 146 -8.44 -10.96 -18.57
C HIS A 146 -7.17 -10.38 -17.96
N CYS A 147 -6.60 -10.97 -16.90
CA CYS A 147 -5.37 -10.46 -16.30
C CYS A 147 -4.54 -11.56 -15.66
N ARG A 148 -3.28 -11.66 -16.07
CA ARG A 148 -2.28 -12.51 -15.43
C ARG A 148 -1.12 -11.66 -14.92
N LYS A 149 -0.69 -11.90 -13.68
CA LYS A 149 0.50 -11.30 -13.09
C LYS A 149 1.41 -12.34 -12.48
N ASP A 150 2.65 -12.40 -12.96
CA ASP A 150 3.73 -13.21 -12.40
C ASP A 150 4.80 -12.31 -11.79
N TYR A 151 5.39 -12.77 -10.69
CA TYR A 151 6.31 -12.01 -9.85
C TYR A 151 7.62 -12.77 -9.70
N ASN A 152 8.74 -12.07 -9.64
CA ASN A 152 10.05 -12.63 -9.33
C ASN A 152 10.89 -11.63 -8.54
N TYR A 153 11.69 -12.16 -7.60
CA TYR A 153 12.54 -11.38 -6.72
C TYR A 153 13.97 -11.92 -6.82
N SER A 154 14.92 -11.07 -7.16
CA SER A 154 16.34 -11.44 -7.30
C SER A 154 17.22 -10.34 -6.70
N PHE A 155 18.38 -10.69 -6.15
CA PHE A 155 19.32 -9.67 -5.70
C PHE A 155 19.88 -8.83 -6.86
N SER A 156 20.23 -7.58 -6.58
CA SER A 156 21.14 -6.80 -7.44
C SER A 156 22.54 -7.39 -7.39
N ALA A 157 23.40 -7.02 -8.35
CA ALA A 157 24.77 -7.52 -8.43
C ALA A 157 25.62 -7.23 -7.17
N ASN A 158 25.33 -6.13 -6.46
CA ASN A 158 25.98 -5.75 -5.21
C ASN A 158 25.23 -6.24 -3.95
N SER A 159 24.13 -6.99 -4.12
CA SER A 159 23.25 -7.48 -3.04
C SER A 159 22.65 -6.40 -2.13
N ASN A 160 22.77 -5.12 -2.49
CA ASN A 160 22.19 -4.03 -1.71
C ASN A 160 20.68 -3.90 -1.91
N TYR A 161 20.20 -4.36 -3.07
CA TYR A 161 18.80 -4.32 -3.46
C TYR A 161 18.29 -5.72 -3.74
N VAL A 162 17.00 -5.94 -3.51
CA VAL A 162 16.23 -6.99 -4.16
C VAL A 162 15.39 -6.34 -5.25
N ILE A 163 15.57 -6.78 -6.48
CA ILE A 163 14.79 -6.37 -7.64
C ILE A 163 13.53 -7.20 -7.68
N TRP A 164 12.40 -6.52 -7.61
CA TRP A 164 11.08 -7.11 -7.78
C TRP A 164 10.62 -6.86 -9.23
N LYS A 165 10.43 -7.95 -9.98
CA LYS A 165 9.98 -7.95 -11.37
C LYS A 165 8.53 -8.40 -11.45
N VAL A 166 7.72 -7.68 -12.22
CA VAL A 166 6.33 -8.07 -12.52
C VAL A 166 6.16 -8.24 -14.02
N LYS A 167 5.69 -9.43 -14.42
CA LYS A 167 5.15 -9.68 -15.77
C LYS A 167 3.64 -9.57 -15.71
N GLU A 168 3.08 -8.59 -16.40
CA GLU A 168 1.63 -8.39 -16.50
C GLU A 168 1.16 -8.60 -17.93
N ARG A 169 0.12 -9.42 -18.10
CA ARG A 169 -0.63 -9.56 -19.36
C ARG A 169 -2.09 -9.24 -19.12
N ARG A 170 -2.68 -8.36 -19.94
CA ARG A 170 -4.10 -8.00 -19.87
C ARG A 170 -4.81 -8.33 -21.18
N GLY A 171 -5.80 -9.22 -21.12
CA GLY A 171 -6.49 -9.77 -22.30
C GLY A 171 -5.49 -10.29 -23.34
N ASP A 172 -5.71 -9.90 -24.59
CA ASP A 172 -4.83 -10.23 -25.72
C ASP A 172 -3.68 -9.22 -25.92
N GLY A 173 -3.47 -8.30 -24.97
CA GLY A 173 -2.41 -7.31 -25.03
C GLY A 173 -1.02 -7.90 -24.83
N PRO A 174 0.05 -7.15 -25.22
CA PRO A 174 1.42 -7.59 -24.99
C PRO A 174 1.72 -7.70 -23.49
N GLU A 175 2.64 -8.62 -23.16
CA GLU A 175 3.20 -8.72 -21.81
C GLU A 175 4.05 -7.49 -21.51
N LYS A 176 3.77 -6.85 -20.37
CA LYS A 176 4.54 -5.72 -19.84
C LYS A 176 5.42 -6.21 -18.70
N LEU A 177 6.68 -5.78 -18.70
CA LEU A 177 7.63 -6.01 -17.62
C LEU A 177 7.83 -4.69 -16.87
N SER A 178 7.61 -4.70 -15.56
CA SER A 178 7.91 -3.56 -14.67
C SER A 178 8.87 -3.99 -13.56
N HIS A 179 9.59 -3.01 -13.01
CA HIS A 179 10.60 -3.20 -11.99
C HIS A 179 10.31 -2.32 -10.78
N SER A 180 10.58 -2.88 -9.60
CA SER A 180 10.54 -2.22 -8.31
C SER A 180 11.84 -2.56 -7.58
N ALA A 181 12.29 -1.68 -6.69
CA ALA A 181 13.54 -1.84 -5.96
C ALA A 181 13.28 -1.89 -4.45
N VAL A 182 13.74 -2.96 -3.80
CA VAL A 182 13.70 -3.08 -2.33
C VAL A 182 15.11 -2.91 -1.81
N PHE A 183 15.37 -1.85 -1.04
CA PHE A 183 16.69 -1.64 -0.45
C PHE A 183 16.84 -2.46 0.83
N VAL A 184 17.77 -3.41 0.83
CA VAL A 184 17.90 -4.43 1.87
C VAL A 184 19.24 -4.41 2.61
N ALA A 185 20.21 -3.60 2.15
CA ALA A 185 21.56 -3.56 2.72
C ALA A 185 21.58 -3.18 4.23
N ARG A 186 20.60 -2.39 4.68
CA ARG A 186 20.46 -1.95 6.08
C ARG A 186 19.00 -1.72 6.47
N PRO A 187 18.68 -1.70 7.78
CA PRO A 187 17.36 -1.36 8.27
C PRO A 187 16.86 0.01 7.83
N PHE A 188 15.58 0.07 7.46
CA PHE A 188 14.86 1.32 7.21
C PHE A 188 14.30 1.88 8.53
N LEU A 189 14.90 2.96 9.01
CA LEU A 189 14.68 3.48 10.37
C LEU A 189 13.60 4.57 10.47
N THR A 190 13.18 5.16 9.35
CA THR A 190 12.24 6.29 9.32
C THR A 190 10.99 6.02 8.46
N PRO A 191 10.33 4.85 8.59
CA PRO A 191 9.18 4.50 7.75
C PRO A 191 7.96 5.41 8.00
N VAL A 192 7.81 5.96 9.20
CA VAL A 192 6.71 6.88 9.52
C VAL A 192 6.92 8.24 8.85
N ASP A 193 8.11 8.80 8.97
CA ASP A 193 8.40 10.14 8.44
C ASP A 193 8.47 10.20 6.92
N VAL A 194 8.75 9.07 6.27
CA VAL A 194 8.88 8.96 4.82
C VAL A 194 7.64 8.31 4.22
N THR A 195 7.45 7.01 4.44
CA THR A 195 6.42 6.20 3.77
C THR A 195 5.01 6.52 4.26
N GLU A 196 4.78 6.57 5.58
CA GLU A 196 3.45 6.90 6.10
C GLU A 196 3.06 8.34 5.74
N ARG A 197 4.00 9.29 5.81
CA ARG A 197 3.79 10.68 5.39
C ARG A 197 3.48 10.80 3.91
N ARG A 198 4.20 10.08 3.04
CA ARG A 198 3.96 10.05 1.59
C ARG A 198 2.53 9.58 1.28
N ASN A 199 2.05 8.56 1.99
CA ASN A 199 0.69 8.03 1.84
C ASN A 199 -0.42 9.06 2.11
N LEU A 200 -0.17 10.07 2.95
CA LEU A 200 -1.17 11.11 3.26
C LEU A 200 -1.52 11.97 2.05
N VAL A 201 -0.55 12.17 1.14
CA VAL A 201 -0.68 13.03 -0.05
C VAL A 201 -0.68 12.26 -1.35
N TYR A 202 -0.63 10.93 -1.33
CA TYR A 202 -0.78 10.13 -2.55
C TYR A 202 -2.09 10.54 -3.27
N ASN A 203 -2.24 10.34 -4.57
CA ASN A 203 -3.50 10.70 -5.26
C ASN A 203 -4.42 9.50 -5.49
N PHE A 204 -4.06 8.32 -4.98
CA PHE A 204 -4.92 7.13 -5.04
C PHE A 204 -5.21 6.62 -3.62
N ARG A 205 -6.45 6.19 -3.39
CA ARG A 205 -6.92 5.80 -2.07
C ARG A 205 -7.59 4.45 -2.12
N SER A 206 -7.37 3.65 -1.08
CA SER A 206 -7.97 2.32 -0.95
C SER A 206 -8.24 1.95 0.50
N LEU A 207 -9.27 1.13 0.65
CA LEU A 207 -9.69 0.42 1.86
C LEU A 207 -9.95 -1.01 1.40
N LEU A 208 -9.11 -1.96 1.83
CA LEU A 208 -9.08 -3.30 1.26
C LEU A 208 -9.13 -4.35 2.35
N SER A 209 -10.01 -5.33 2.26
CA SER A 209 -10.03 -6.52 3.11
C SER A 209 -9.39 -7.71 2.40
N ARG A 210 -8.66 -8.53 3.15
CA ARG A 210 -7.98 -9.72 2.65
C ARG A 210 -8.31 -10.98 3.45
N ASP A 211 -8.34 -12.11 2.76
CA ASP A 211 -8.40 -13.44 3.39
C ASP A 211 -7.05 -13.82 4.04
N THR A 212 -6.99 -14.99 4.68
CA THR A 212 -5.77 -15.50 5.32
C THR A 212 -4.66 -15.88 4.33
N LYS A 213 -5.00 -15.98 3.05
CA LYS A 213 -4.05 -16.20 1.95
C LYS A 213 -3.68 -14.86 1.28
N GLY A 214 -4.09 -13.71 1.80
CA GLY A 214 -3.78 -12.40 1.24
C GLY A 214 -4.57 -12.00 -0.01
N HIS A 215 -5.55 -12.79 -0.47
CA HIS A 215 -6.42 -12.41 -1.57
C HIS A 215 -7.39 -11.32 -1.14
N LEU A 216 -7.67 -10.37 -2.04
CA LEU A 216 -8.67 -9.33 -1.81
C LEU A 216 -10.07 -9.95 -1.77
N THR A 217 -10.84 -9.61 -0.74
CA THR A 217 -12.20 -10.13 -0.51
C THR A 217 -13.27 -9.05 -0.55
N ALA A 218 -12.94 -7.82 -0.18
CA ALA A 218 -13.83 -6.68 -0.23
C ALA A 218 -13.05 -5.37 -0.17
N GLY A 219 -13.68 -4.27 -0.55
CA GLY A 219 -13.07 -2.96 -0.37
C GLY A 219 -13.63 -1.89 -1.28
N ILE A 220 -13.04 -0.71 -1.15
CA ILE A 220 -13.23 0.41 -2.07
C ILE A 220 -11.88 0.98 -2.50
N TYR A 221 -11.83 1.52 -3.70
CA TYR A 221 -10.69 2.31 -4.17
C TYR A 221 -11.13 3.43 -5.10
N PHE A 222 -10.34 4.51 -5.15
CA PHE A 222 -10.61 5.66 -6.00
C PHE A 222 -9.37 6.53 -6.19
N PRO A 223 -9.22 7.18 -7.37
CA PRO A 223 -8.32 8.31 -7.51
C PRO A 223 -8.95 9.56 -6.87
N VAL A 224 -8.09 10.41 -6.28
CA VAL A 224 -8.40 11.78 -5.89
C VAL A 224 -8.17 12.66 -7.11
N LEU A 225 -9.19 13.41 -7.52
CA LEU A 225 -9.18 14.21 -8.73
C LEU A 225 -9.50 15.67 -8.38
N ASP A 226 -8.89 16.60 -9.13
CA ASP A 226 -9.16 18.03 -8.94
C ASP A 226 -10.58 18.40 -9.41
N ASN A 227 -11.18 19.39 -8.76
CA ASN A 227 -12.47 19.99 -9.10
C ASN A 227 -13.67 19.03 -9.26
N THR A 228 -13.59 17.79 -8.76
CA THR A 228 -14.73 16.85 -8.75
C THR A 228 -14.74 16.01 -7.48
N VAL A 229 -15.93 15.75 -6.95
CA VAL A 229 -16.11 14.90 -5.74
C VAL A 229 -15.75 13.43 -6.03
N GLY A 230 -15.56 13.07 -7.31
CA GLY A 230 -15.02 11.78 -7.73
C GLY A 230 -16.02 10.62 -7.68
N LYS A 231 -15.57 9.49 -8.21
CA LYS A 231 -16.27 8.19 -8.15
C LYS A 231 -15.35 7.17 -7.51
N PHE A 232 -15.91 6.23 -6.78
CA PHE A 232 -15.18 5.08 -6.25
C PHE A 232 -15.68 3.78 -6.85
N THR A 233 -14.81 2.78 -6.84
CA THR A 233 -15.18 1.41 -7.13
C THR A 233 -15.31 0.66 -5.83
N LEU A 234 -16.49 0.08 -5.59
CA LEU A 234 -16.74 -0.87 -4.53
C LEU A 234 -16.69 -2.27 -5.12
N PHE A 235 -16.02 -3.18 -4.42
CA PHE A 235 -15.97 -4.58 -4.80
C PHE A 235 -16.05 -5.47 -3.57
N TYR A 236 -16.57 -6.68 -3.77
CA TYR A 236 -16.58 -7.72 -2.76
C TYR A 236 -16.88 -9.08 -3.37
N ASP A 237 -16.44 -10.14 -2.69
CA ASP A 237 -16.57 -11.51 -3.14
C ASP A 237 -17.65 -12.22 -2.30
N VAL A 238 -18.62 -12.83 -2.98
CA VAL A 238 -19.63 -13.69 -2.33
C VAL A 238 -19.65 -15.02 -3.05
N ASN A 239 -19.35 -16.11 -2.34
CA ASN A 239 -19.30 -17.46 -2.89
C ASN A 239 -18.42 -17.55 -4.16
N ASP A 240 -17.20 -17.00 -4.08
CA ASP A 240 -16.22 -16.92 -5.19
C ASP A 240 -16.69 -16.12 -6.42
N VAL A 241 -17.82 -15.41 -6.33
CA VAL A 241 -18.28 -14.48 -7.36
C VAL A 241 -17.90 -13.06 -6.97
N LYS A 242 -16.95 -12.48 -7.71
CA LYS A 242 -16.56 -11.07 -7.55
C LYS A 242 -17.67 -10.16 -8.04
N LYS A 243 -18.15 -9.28 -7.16
CA LYS A 243 -19.06 -8.18 -7.51
C LYS A 243 -18.30 -6.88 -7.51
N ARG A 244 -18.62 -6.01 -8.47
CA ARG A 244 -17.98 -4.69 -8.61
C ARG A 244 -19.01 -3.68 -9.10
N GLU A 245 -19.01 -2.49 -8.49
CA GLU A 245 -19.89 -1.38 -8.87
C GLU A 245 -19.14 -0.06 -8.73
N LYS A 246 -19.40 0.88 -9.65
CA LYS A 246 -18.84 2.23 -9.59
C LYS A 246 -19.92 3.19 -9.09
N MET A 247 -19.65 3.85 -7.97
CA MET A 247 -20.60 4.76 -7.30
C MET A 247 -20.02 6.17 -7.20
N SER A 248 -20.88 7.18 -7.04
CA SER A 248 -20.46 8.58 -6.88
C SER A 248 -20.39 8.96 -5.41
N PHE A 249 -19.36 9.69 -5.02
CA PHE A 249 -19.29 10.25 -3.66
C PHE A 249 -20.37 11.34 -3.44
N SER A 250 -20.88 11.96 -4.50
CA SER A 250 -22.01 12.90 -4.42
C SER A 250 -23.25 12.30 -3.76
N ASP A 251 -23.46 10.99 -3.94
CA ASP A 251 -24.65 10.28 -3.48
C ASP A 251 -24.67 10.14 -1.95
N PHE A 252 -23.53 10.42 -1.31
CA PHE A 252 -23.32 10.33 0.14
C PHE A 252 -23.28 11.70 0.82
N LYS A 253 -23.46 12.82 0.11
CA LYS A 253 -23.40 14.17 0.72
C LYS A 253 -24.59 14.51 1.62
N THR A 254 -25.77 14.02 1.27
CA THR A 254 -27.04 14.40 1.91
C THR A 254 -27.72 13.20 2.53
N MET A 255 -28.45 13.42 3.62
CA MET A 255 -29.34 12.43 4.22
C MET A 255 -30.80 12.83 3.96
N PRO A 256 -31.67 11.95 3.42
CA PRO A 256 -31.36 10.58 2.97
C PRO A 256 -30.49 10.59 1.70
N ASN A 257 -29.64 9.56 1.56
CA ASN A 257 -28.86 9.38 0.35
C ASN A 257 -29.75 9.06 -0.87
N MET A 258 -29.19 9.25 -2.07
CA MET A 258 -29.87 8.94 -3.33
C MET A 258 -29.64 7.49 -3.80
N LEU A 259 -29.28 6.58 -2.89
CA LEU A 259 -28.90 5.22 -3.26
C LEU A 259 -30.14 4.35 -3.51
N ASP A 260 -30.09 3.56 -4.58
CA ASP A 260 -31.10 2.53 -4.81
C ASP A 260 -30.93 1.33 -3.86
N LYS A 261 -31.94 0.45 -3.82
CA LYS A 261 -31.92 -0.74 -2.95
C LYS A 261 -30.74 -1.68 -3.23
N LYS A 262 -30.30 -1.78 -4.49
CA LYS A 262 -29.17 -2.63 -4.87
C LYS A 262 -27.88 -2.05 -4.31
N GLN A 263 -27.64 -0.76 -4.48
CA GLN A 263 -26.46 -0.06 -3.97
C GLN A 263 -26.38 -0.13 -2.44
N GLN A 264 -27.50 0.08 -1.75
CA GLN A 264 -27.58 -0.07 -0.30
C GLN A 264 -27.18 -1.49 0.14
N GLN A 265 -27.70 -2.52 -0.52
CA GLN A 265 -27.34 -3.90 -0.23
C GLN A 265 -25.85 -4.18 -0.49
N MET A 266 -25.28 -3.65 -1.57
CA MET A 266 -23.85 -3.82 -1.89
C MET A 266 -22.94 -3.21 -0.81
N ILE A 267 -23.31 -2.04 -0.29
CA ILE A 267 -22.56 -1.36 0.78
C ILE A 267 -22.63 -2.19 2.06
N GLU A 268 -23.81 -2.69 2.43
CA GLU A 268 -23.98 -3.49 3.65
C GLU A 268 -23.20 -4.81 3.60
N GLU A 269 -23.20 -5.49 2.45
CA GLU A 269 -22.39 -6.71 2.28
C GLU A 269 -20.88 -6.42 2.32
N CYS A 270 -20.43 -5.34 1.67
CA CYS A 270 -19.04 -4.90 1.75
C CYS A 270 -18.64 -4.53 3.19
N ASN A 271 -19.51 -3.83 3.93
CA ASN A 271 -19.30 -3.46 5.32
C ASN A 271 -19.07 -4.69 6.21
N LYS A 272 -19.89 -5.73 6.05
CA LYS A 272 -19.72 -7.01 6.79
C LYS A 272 -18.39 -7.67 6.47
N LEU A 273 -18.01 -7.73 5.19
CA LEU A 273 -16.75 -8.36 4.75
C LEU A 273 -15.49 -7.57 5.11
N LEU A 274 -15.64 -6.28 5.42
CA LEU A 274 -14.61 -5.45 6.03
C LEU A 274 -14.51 -5.64 7.55
N GLY A 275 -15.43 -6.39 8.16
CA GLY A 275 -15.49 -6.61 9.60
C GLY A 275 -15.99 -5.40 10.39
N PHE A 276 -16.70 -4.49 9.74
CA PHE A 276 -17.19 -3.25 10.32
C PHE A 276 -18.54 -3.41 11.03
N ARG A 277 -18.83 -2.48 11.95
CA ARG A 277 -20.16 -2.39 12.57
C ARG A 277 -21.18 -1.92 11.53
N SER A 278 -22.45 -2.25 11.74
CA SER A 278 -23.51 -1.84 10.80
C SER A 278 -23.49 -0.31 10.60
N GLY A 279 -23.49 0.12 9.33
CA GLY A 279 -23.45 1.53 8.93
C GLY A 279 -22.08 2.22 8.98
N GLU A 280 -21.01 1.57 9.42
CA GLU A 280 -19.69 2.21 9.57
C GLU A 280 -19.05 2.56 8.21
N LEU A 281 -19.10 1.67 7.22
CA LEU A 281 -18.67 1.97 5.84
C LEU A 281 -19.44 3.15 5.26
N TYR A 282 -20.73 3.25 5.58
CA TYR A 282 -21.56 4.36 5.13
C TYR A 282 -21.10 5.69 5.74
N ALA A 283 -20.78 5.71 7.03
CA ALA A 283 -20.22 6.89 7.70
C ALA A 283 -18.86 7.29 7.10
N ILE A 284 -18.00 6.32 6.79
CA ILE A 284 -16.72 6.57 6.11
C ILE A 284 -16.96 7.21 4.73
N LEU A 285 -17.86 6.66 3.92
CA LEU A 285 -18.18 7.19 2.60
C LEU A 285 -18.75 8.61 2.66
N HIS A 286 -19.59 8.91 3.66
CA HIS A 286 -20.08 10.26 3.93
C HIS A 286 -18.95 11.23 4.26
N ASN A 287 -18.06 10.85 5.19
CA ASN A 287 -16.93 11.69 5.58
C ASN A 287 -15.95 11.92 4.43
N LEU A 288 -15.73 10.90 3.59
CA LEU A 288 -14.93 11.03 2.36
C LEU A 288 -15.59 11.98 1.36
N ALA A 289 -16.91 11.91 1.18
CA ALA A 289 -17.62 12.85 0.31
C ALA A 289 -17.45 14.31 0.78
N ASN A 290 -17.43 14.55 2.10
CA ASN A 290 -17.18 15.86 2.68
C ASN A 290 -15.72 16.31 2.47
N LEU A 291 -14.75 15.45 2.76
CA LEU A 291 -13.32 15.71 2.52
C LEU A 291 -13.06 16.05 1.04
N LEU A 292 -13.54 15.21 0.13
CA LEU A 292 -13.37 15.38 -1.33
C LEU A 292 -14.11 16.61 -1.88
N SER A 293 -14.96 17.26 -1.09
CA SER A 293 -15.63 18.50 -1.44
C SER A 293 -14.88 19.75 -1.01
N ASP A 294 -13.87 19.65 -0.15
CA ASP A 294 -13.00 20.76 0.20
C ASP A 294 -11.98 20.98 -0.93
N SER A 295 -12.38 21.77 -1.93
CA SER A 295 -11.55 22.04 -3.11
C SER A 295 -10.19 22.65 -2.74
N SER A 296 -10.14 23.49 -1.70
CA SER A 296 -8.87 24.09 -1.26
C SER A 296 -7.91 23.03 -0.72
N PHE A 297 -8.40 22.10 0.09
CA PHE A 297 -7.59 20.97 0.58
C PHE A 297 -7.15 20.06 -0.55
N ILE A 298 -8.08 19.66 -1.44
CA ILE A 298 -7.79 18.74 -2.54
C ILE A 298 -6.77 19.31 -3.52
N SER A 299 -6.93 20.57 -3.94
CA SER A 299 -5.96 21.19 -4.86
C SER A 299 -4.57 21.31 -4.23
N GLN A 300 -4.46 21.61 -2.93
CA GLN A 300 -3.17 21.63 -2.23
C GLN A 300 -2.56 20.23 -2.09
N LEU A 301 -3.37 19.21 -1.78
CA LEU A 301 -2.93 17.82 -1.68
C LEU A 301 -2.37 17.32 -3.02
N LEU A 302 -3.10 17.57 -4.10
CA LEU A 302 -2.68 17.17 -5.45
C LEU A 302 -1.44 17.94 -5.93
N LEU A 303 -1.31 19.21 -5.54
CA LEU A 303 -0.09 20.00 -5.78
C LEU A 303 1.11 19.35 -5.08
N ILE A 304 1.01 19.05 -3.78
CA ILE A 304 2.09 18.40 -3.03
C ILE A 304 2.43 17.03 -3.65
N ASN A 305 1.42 16.24 -4.03
CA ASN A 305 1.64 14.96 -4.71
C ASN A 305 2.46 15.13 -5.99
N ARG A 306 2.06 16.08 -6.84
CA ARG A 306 2.74 16.34 -8.11
C ARG A 306 4.17 16.83 -7.86
N ASP A 307 4.38 17.75 -6.92
CA ASP A 307 5.71 18.28 -6.63
C ASP A 307 6.66 17.17 -6.13
N ILE A 308 6.15 16.17 -5.39
CA ILE A 308 6.92 14.98 -5.00
C ILE A 308 7.28 14.14 -6.24
N ASN A 309 6.28 13.84 -7.08
CA ASN A 309 6.48 13.05 -8.31
C ASN A 309 7.44 13.75 -9.29
N ASP A 310 7.31 15.05 -9.50
CA ASP A 310 8.17 15.82 -10.41
C ASP A 310 9.64 15.79 -9.95
N VAL A 311 9.88 15.82 -8.63
CA VAL A 311 11.24 15.67 -8.09
C VAL A 311 11.77 14.25 -8.29
N ALA A 312 10.90 13.23 -8.24
CA ALA A 312 11.27 11.85 -8.52
C ALA A 312 11.53 11.58 -10.02
N GLU A 313 10.72 12.15 -10.92
CA GLU A 313 10.80 11.94 -12.39
C GLU A 313 11.94 12.74 -13.06
N ASN A 314 12.34 13.89 -12.51
CA ASN A 314 13.40 14.74 -13.09
C ASN A 314 14.84 14.30 -12.74
N ASN A 315 15.02 13.11 -12.15
CA ASN A 315 16.32 12.55 -11.75
C ASN A 315 16.50 11.11 -12.24
#